data_AF-A0A9P7Z5L9-F1
#
_entry.id   AF-A0A9P7Z5L9-F1
#
_cell.length_a   1.000
_cell.length_b   1.000
_cell.length_c   1.000
_cell.angle_alpha   90.00
_cell.angle_beta   90.00
_cell.angle_gamma   90.00
#
_symmetry.space_group_name_H-M   'P 1'
#
loop_
_entity.id
_entity.type
_entity.pdbx_description
1 polymer ?
#
loop_
_entity_poly.entity_id
_entity_poly.type
_entity_poly.pdbx_seq_one_letter_code
_entity_poly.pdbx_strand_id
1 'polypeptide(L)'
;MDNVFTPPVDIFSTPPAYILHAALPGAKKEDVGVNWDAEKGVLNLAGVVYRQGEEEFLKTLSKCERKVGVFERTIKLPPGEAGKEEVDGGMITAKLEDGVLVVTVPRIEKEWTEVKRVEIV
;
A
#
# COMPACT_ATOMS: atom_id res chain seq x y z
N MET A 1 21.24 -2.10 -14.83
CA MET A 1 20.74 -2.11 -13.44
C MET A 1 19.39 -1.42 -13.43
N ASP A 2 18.43 -2.17 -13.96
CA ASP A 2 17.01 -2.23 -13.62
C ASP A 2 16.42 -0.95 -13.03
N ASN A 3 15.94 -0.08 -13.92
CA ASN A 3 15.08 1.05 -13.58
C ASN A 3 13.70 0.51 -13.19
N VAL A 4 13.63 -0.22 -12.07
CA VAL A 4 12.41 -0.80 -11.52
C VAL A 4 11.46 0.34 -11.21
N PHE A 5 10.26 0.29 -11.80
CA PHE A 5 9.24 1.28 -11.53
C PHE A 5 8.83 1.15 -10.06
N THR A 6 9.14 2.19 -9.28
CA THR A 6 8.76 2.28 -7.88
C THR A 6 7.75 3.43 -7.74
N PRO A 7 6.44 3.13 -7.68
CA PRO A 7 5.42 4.17 -7.54
C PRO A 7 5.61 4.89 -6.21
N PRO A 8 5.58 6.23 -6.14
CA PRO A 8 5.68 6.96 -4.88
C PRO A 8 4.45 6.68 -4.00
N VAL A 9 4.66 6.66 -2.68
CA VAL A 9 3.62 6.35 -1.70
C VAL A 9 3.75 7.28 -0.50
N ASP A 10 2.62 7.84 -0.10
CA ASP A 10 2.45 8.55 1.16
C ASP A 10 1.68 7.67 2.15
N ILE A 11 2.02 7.78 3.44
CA ILE A 11 1.37 7.02 4.51
C ILE A 11 0.90 8.01 5.58
N PHE A 12 -0.39 7.99 5.86
CA PHE A 12 -1.04 8.78 6.89
C PHE A 12 -1.35 7.87 8.09
N SER A 13 -0.78 8.19 9.24
CA SER A 13 -1.05 7.52 10.52
C SER A 13 -2.12 8.30 11.26
N THR A 14 -3.37 7.84 11.20
CA THR A 14 -4.49 8.43 11.93
C THR A 14 -4.86 7.56 13.15
N PRO A 15 -5.57 8.09 14.17
CA PRO A 15 -6.00 7.28 15.30
C PRO A 15 -6.81 6.02 14.94
N PRO A 16 -7.75 6.04 13.96
CA PRO A 16 -8.51 4.84 13.62
C PRO A 16 -7.86 3.94 12.55
N ALA A 17 -6.91 4.45 11.75
CA ALA A 17 -6.40 3.72 10.58
C ALA A 17 -5.04 4.21 10.08
N TYR A 18 -4.37 3.36 9.31
CA TYR A 18 -3.35 3.77 8.36
C TYR A 18 -4.00 3.96 6.98
N ILE A 19 -3.70 5.08 6.32
CA ILE A 19 -4.18 5.37 4.96
C ILE A 19 -2.95 5.53 4.06
N LEU A 20 -2.89 4.77 2.97
CA LEU A 20 -1.79 4.80 2.03
C LEU A 20 -2.27 5.35 0.69
N HIS A 21 -1.54 6.32 0.14
CA HIS A 21 -1.78 6.84 -1.21
C HIS A 21 -0.61 6.47 -2.11
N ALA A 22 -0.85 5.67 -3.15
CA ALA A 22 0.16 5.31 -4.15
C ALA A 22 -0.17 5.95 -5.51
N ALA A 23 0.77 6.70 -6.09
CA ALA A 23 0.57 7.29 -7.41
C ALA A 23 0.75 6.23 -8.51
N LEU A 24 -0.34 5.86 -9.17
CA LEU A 24 -0.42 4.86 -10.23
C LEU A 24 -1.17 5.40 -11.47
N PRO A 25 -0.72 6.51 -12.09
CA PRO A 25 -1.41 7.12 -13.21
C PRO A 25 -1.39 6.21 -14.45
N GLY A 26 -2.59 5.82 -14.89
CA GLY A 26 -2.80 4.93 -16.03
C GLY A 26 -2.77 3.44 -15.70
N ALA A 27 -2.70 3.07 -14.41
CA ALA A 27 -2.90 1.69 -13.99
C ALA A 27 -4.36 1.26 -14.20
N LYS A 28 -4.57 0.01 -14.59
CA LYS A 28 -5.91 -0.61 -14.57
C LYS A 28 -6.12 -1.30 -13.25
N LYS A 29 -7.37 -1.30 -12.76
CA LYS A 29 -7.74 -1.94 -11.49
C LYS A 29 -7.42 -3.44 -11.47
N GLU A 30 -7.62 -4.11 -12.60
CA GLU A 30 -7.33 -5.55 -12.76
C GLU A 30 -5.84 -5.90 -12.73
N ASP A 31 -4.96 -4.93 -12.99
CA ASP A 31 -3.50 -5.13 -13.05
C ASP A 31 -2.79 -4.77 -11.73
N VAL A 32 -3.55 -4.46 -10.67
CA VAL A 32 -3.02 -4.03 -9.37
C VAL A 32 -3.55 -4.92 -8.25
N GLY A 33 -2.64 -5.52 -7.50
CA GLY A 33 -2.92 -6.33 -6.32
C GLY A 33 -2.48 -5.65 -5.02
N VAL A 34 -3.29 -5.83 -3.98
CA VAL A 34 -2.99 -5.40 -2.61
C VAL A 34 -3.18 -6.60 -1.69
N ASN A 35 -2.11 -7.02 -1.01
CA ASN A 35 -2.12 -8.19 -0.14
C ASN A 35 -1.60 -7.81 1.26
N TRP A 36 -2.26 -8.31 2.30
CA TRP A 36 -1.84 -8.14 3.68
C TRP A 36 -1.27 -9.44 4.24
N ASP A 37 -0.05 -9.38 4.76
CA ASP A 37 0.58 -10.47 5.50
C ASP A 37 0.54 -10.11 6.99
N ALA A 38 -0.42 -10.70 7.71
CA ALA A 38 -0.64 -10.45 9.13
C ALA A 38 0.48 -10.98 10.02
N GLU A 39 1.18 -12.03 9.61
CA GLU A 39 2.30 -12.60 10.36
C GLU A 39 3.46 -11.60 10.38
N LYS A 40 3.81 -11.07 9.22
CA LYS A 40 4.91 -10.11 9.05
C LYS A 40 4.52 -8.66 9.32
N GLY A 41 3.22 -8.35 9.34
CA GLY A 41 2.73 -6.98 9.49
C GLY A 41 3.07 -6.10 8.28
N VAL A 42 2.97 -6.66 7.07
CA VAL A 42 3.32 -5.95 5.84
C VAL A 42 2.19 -5.95 4.82
N LEU A 43 2.00 -4.81 4.18
CA LEU A 43 1.15 -4.62 3.02
C LEU A 43 2.02 -4.70 1.76
N ASN A 44 1.72 -5.65 0.88
CA ASN A 44 2.36 -5.80 -0.42
C ASN A 44 1.46 -5.21 -1.50
N LEU A 45 1.99 -4.24 -2.24
CA LEU A 45 1.38 -3.61 -3.39
C LEU A 45 2.19 -4.04 -4.63
N ALA A 46 1.56 -4.78 -5.53
CA ALA A 46 2.22 -5.26 -6.75
C ALA A 46 1.32 -5.07 -7.96
N GLY A 47 1.93 -4.96 -9.14
CA GLY A 47 1.18 -4.81 -10.38
C GLY A 47 2.01 -4.31 -11.54
N VAL A 48 1.32 -3.82 -12.56
CA VAL A 48 1.96 -3.31 -13.78
C VAL A 48 1.22 -2.07 -14.31
N VAL A 49 1.98 -1.08 -14.75
CA VAL A 49 1.47 0.09 -15.46
C VAL A 49 2.01 0.07 -16.88
N TYR A 50 1.12 0.15 -17.85
CA TYR A 50 1.48 0.12 -19.27
C TYR A 50 1.59 1.52 -19.87
N ARG A 51 2.42 1.67 -20.91
CA ARG A 51 2.29 2.80 -21.83
C ARG A 51 1.12 2.52 -22.77
N GLN A 52 0.36 3.54 -23.09
CA GLN A 52 -0.74 3.43 -24.05
C GLN A 52 -0.20 3.41 -25.47
N GLY A 53 -0.84 2.62 -26.33
CA GLY A 53 -0.49 2.46 -27.74
C GLY A 53 0.09 1.07 -28.05
N GLU A 54 0.05 0.73 -29.33
CA GLU A 54 0.60 -0.52 -29.85
C GLU A 54 2.14 -0.47 -29.91
N GLU A 55 2.78 -1.62 -30.11
CA GLU A 55 4.24 -1.75 -30.07
C GLU A 55 4.95 -0.79 -31.04
N GLU A 56 4.46 -0.67 -32.27
CA GLU A 56 5.03 0.24 -33.28
C GLU A 56 4.96 1.71 -32.85
N PHE A 57 3.87 2.13 -32.20
CA PHE A 57 3.76 3.47 -31.66
C PHE A 57 4.79 3.71 -30.55
N LEU A 58 4.98 2.74 -29.66
CA LEU A 58 5.96 2.84 -28.57
C LEU A 58 7.40 2.96 -29.06
N LYS A 59 7.73 2.44 -30.26
CA LYS A 59 9.06 2.62 -30.90
C LYS A 59 9.35 4.07 -31.29
N THR A 60 8.31 4.90 -31.44
CA THR A 60 8.45 6.33 -31.76
C THR A 60 8.76 7.22 -30.53
N LEU A 61 8.88 6.62 -29.34
CA LEU A 61 9.10 7.35 -28.09
C LEU A 61 10.46 8.07 -28.07
N SER A 62 10.45 9.37 -28.37
CA SER A 62 11.64 10.22 -28.34
C SER A 62 12.15 10.54 -26.92
N LYS A 63 11.24 10.66 -25.94
CA LYS A 63 11.57 11.02 -24.56
C LYS A 63 10.79 10.18 -23.57
N CYS A 64 11.47 9.70 -22.54
CA CYS A 64 10.90 8.80 -21.53
C CYS A 64 11.06 9.40 -20.12
N GLU A 65 10.05 10.15 -19.67
CA GLU A 65 10.03 10.75 -18.32
C GLU A 65 9.10 9.98 -17.37
N ARG A 66 7.94 9.54 -17.87
CA ARG A 66 7.04 8.67 -17.12
C ARG A 66 7.71 7.33 -16.86
N LYS A 67 7.91 6.99 -15.59
CA LYS A 67 8.26 5.63 -15.18
C LYS A 67 6.98 4.81 -15.12
N VAL A 68 6.94 3.72 -15.89
CA VAL A 68 5.87 2.73 -15.88
C VAL A 68 6.51 1.36 -16.12
N GLY A 69 5.81 0.29 -15.77
CA GLY A 69 6.28 -1.09 -15.86
C GLY A 69 5.74 -1.91 -14.70
N VAL A 70 6.35 -3.07 -14.47
CA VAL A 70 6.08 -3.90 -13.30
C VAL A 70 6.61 -3.18 -12.06
N PHE A 71 5.83 -3.20 -10.99
CA PHE A 71 6.21 -2.69 -9.69
C PHE A 71 5.86 -3.69 -8.59
N GLU A 72 6.66 -3.66 -7.53
CA GLU A 72 6.36 -4.33 -6.27
C GLU A 72 6.85 -3.42 -5.14
N ARG A 73 5.99 -3.20 -4.15
CA ARG A 73 6.28 -2.36 -3.00
C ARG A 73 5.74 -3.02 -1.74
N THR A 74 6.65 -3.35 -0.84
CA THR A 74 6.31 -3.89 0.49
C THR A 74 6.39 -2.76 1.51
N ILE A 75 5.32 -2.59 2.27
CA ILE A 75 5.15 -1.51 3.24
C ILE A 75 4.87 -2.13 4.60
N LYS A 76 5.76 -1.91 5.56
CA LYS A 76 5.56 -2.35 6.94
C LYS A 76 4.63 -1.36 7.66
N LEU A 77 3.67 -1.90 8.40
CA LEU A 77 2.76 -1.14 9.25
C LEU A 77 2.91 -1.61 10.71
N PRO A 78 3.10 -0.69 11.69
CA PRO A 78 3.31 0.75 11.53
C PRO A 78 4.56 1.11 10.71
N PRO A 79 4.56 2.27 10.03
CA PRO A 79 5.77 2.81 9.41
C PRO A 79 6.78 3.23 10.50
N GLY A 80 8.06 2.93 10.30
CA GLY A 80 9.15 3.28 11.22
C GLY A 80 9.51 2.19 12.25
N GLU A 81 10.11 2.58 13.37
CA GLU A 81 10.58 1.67 14.43
C GLU A 81 9.51 1.33 15.48
N ALA A 82 8.27 1.80 15.30
CA ALA A 82 7.17 1.43 16.19
C ALA A 82 6.95 -0.10 16.17
N GLY A 83 6.64 -0.64 17.35
CA GLY A 83 6.33 -2.06 17.52
C GLY A 83 5.13 -2.49 16.67
N LYS A 84 4.94 -3.81 16.50
CA LYS A 84 3.81 -4.36 15.76
C LYS A 84 2.49 -3.90 16.39
N GLU A 85 1.66 -3.20 15.62
CA GLU A 85 0.27 -2.92 15.98
C GLU A 85 -0.66 -3.95 15.34
N GLU A 86 -1.75 -4.23 16.02
CA GLU A 86 -2.80 -5.11 15.50
C GLU A 86 -3.71 -4.32 14.56
N VAL A 87 -3.95 -4.90 13.40
CA VAL A 87 -4.83 -4.37 12.36
C VAL A 87 -5.86 -5.42 11.99
N ASP A 88 -7.06 -4.98 11.65
CA ASP A 88 -8.10 -5.87 11.16
C ASP A 88 -7.89 -6.10 9.66
N GLY A 89 -7.22 -7.21 9.33
CA GLY A 89 -6.93 -7.58 7.94
C GLY A 89 -8.18 -7.81 7.10
N GLY A 90 -9.31 -8.19 7.71
CA GLY A 90 -10.58 -8.44 7.01
C GLY A 90 -11.30 -7.16 6.58
N MET A 91 -10.96 -6.03 7.19
CA MET A 91 -11.56 -4.72 6.93
C MET A 91 -10.69 -3.82 6.04
N ILE A 92 -9.58 -4.35 5.50
CA ILE A 92 -8.73 -3.59 4.58
C ILE A 92 -9.50 -3.31 3.29
N THR A 93 -9.51 -2.05 2.87
CA THR A 93 -10.17 -1.63 1.62
C THR A 93 -9.18 -0.91 0.71
N ALA A 94 -9.38 -1.04 -0.60
CA ALA A 94 -8.55 -0.40 -1.61
C ALA A 94 -9.42 0.22 -2.71
N LYS A 95 -9.09 1.43 -3.12
CA LYS A 95 -9.77 2.15 -4.21
C LYS A 95 -8.74 2.81 -5.11
N LEU A 96 -8.87 2.61 -6.42
CA LEU A 96 -8.07 3.30 -7.43
C LEU A 96 -8.97 4.32 -8.14
N GLU A 97 -8.68 5.60 -7.96
CA GLU A 97 -9.43 6.73 -8.50
C GLU A 97 -8.46 7.84 -8.89
N ASP A 98 -8.69 8.50 -10.02
CA ASP A 98 -7.86 9.60 -10.54
C ASP A 98 -6.34 9.32 -10.60
N GLY A 99 -5.97 8.05 -10.82
CA GLY A 99 -4.58 7.62 -10.88
C GLY A 99 -3.90 7.48 -9.52
N VAL A 100 -4.65 7.48 -8.42
CA VAL A 100 -4.15 7.25 -7.06
C VAL A 100 -4.85 6.03 -6.46
N LEU A 101 -4.04 5.07 -5.99
CA LEU A 101 -4.53 3.96 -5.17
C LEU A 101 -4.54 4.38 -3.70
N VAL A 102 -5.72 4.40 -3.12
CA VAL A 102 -5.96 4.64 -1.70
C VAL A 102 -6.22 3.31 -1.01
N VAL A 103 -5.36 2.92 -0.07
CA VAL A 103 -5.55 1.74 0.78
C VAL A 103 -5.80 2.17 2.21
N THR A 104 -6.90 1.71 2.80
CA THR A 104 -7.24 1.97 4.20
C THR A 104 -7.06 0.68 5.00
N VAL A 105 -6.21 0.74 6.03
CA VAL A 105 -5.91 -0.35 6.94
C VAL A 105 -6.39 0.05 8.35
N PRO A 106 -7.55 -0.44 8.80
CA PRO A 106 -8.09 -0.11 10.12
C PRO A 106 -7.21 -0.64 11.25
N ARG A 107 -7.01 0.18 12.27
CA ARG A 107 -6.37 -0.24 13.52
C ARG A 107 -7.40 -0.96 14.38
N ILE A 108 -6.97 -1.99 15.09
CA ILE A 108 -7.79 -2.57 16.16
C ILE A 108 -7.58 -1.69 17.40
N GLU A 109 -8.65 -1.05 17.88
CA GLU A 109 -8.61 -0.42 19.19
C GLU A 109 -8.35 -1.51 20.24
N LYS A 110 -7.18 -1.47 20.86
CA LYS A 110 -6.97 -2.20 22.11
C LYS A 110 -7.70 -1.41 23.18
N GLU A 111 -8.90 -1.86 23.55
CA GLU A 111 -9.48 -1.47 24.84
C GLU A 111 -8.43 -1.80 25.90
N TRP A 112 -7.81 -0.76 26.45
CA TRP A 112 -6.97 -0.90 27.63
C TRP A 112 -7.90 -1.33 28.75
N THR A 113 -8.08 -2.63 28.97
CA THR A 113 -8.66 -3.11 30.21
C THR A 113 -7.76 -2.63 31.33
N GLU A 114 -8.26 -1.65 32.11
CA GLU A 114 -7.63 -1.20 33.34
C GLU A 114 -7.17 -2.43 34.13
N VAL A 115 -5.87 -2.54 34.36
CA VAL A 115 -5.29 -3.63 35.16
C VAL A 115 -5.90 -3.53 36.54
N LYS A 116 -6.91 -4.36 36.83
CA LYS A 116 -7.49 -4.45 38.17
C LYS A 116 -6.48 -5.13 39.07
N ARG A 117 -6.09 -4.42 40.14
CA ARG A 117 -5.27 -4.96 41.21
C ARG A 117 -6.03 -6.11 41.87
N VAL A 118 -5.48 -7.32 41.82
CA VAL A 118 -6.00 -8.48 42.54
C VAL A 118 -5.43 -8.43 43.96
N GLU A 119 -6.29 -8.45 44.99
CA GLU A 119 -5.86 -8.62 46.37
C GLU A 119 -5.45 -10.07 46.61
N ILE A 120 -4.31 -10.23 47.28
CA ILE A 120 -3.81 -11.53 47.73
C ILE A 120 -4.46 -11.82 49.08
N VAL A 121 -5.23 -12.91 49.15
CA VAL A 121 -5.79 -13.46 50.40
C VAL A 121 -4.89 -14.52 51.01
#